data_AF-A0A392MCG9-F1
#
_entry.id   AF-A0A392MCG9-F1
#
_cell.length_a   1.000
_cell.length_b   1.000
_cell.length_c   1.000
_cell.angle_alpha   90.00
_cell.angle_beta   90.00
_cell.angle_gamma   90.00
#
_symmetry.space_group_name_H-M   'P 1'
#
loop_
_entity.id
_entity.type
_entity.pdbx_description
1 polymer ?
#
loop_
_entity_poly.entity_id
_entity_poly.type
_entity_poly.pdbx_seq_one_letter_code
_entity_poly.pdbx_strand_id
1 'polypeptide(L)' 'AIEAAIELNLKTVEAGAQGEHKIERGYLPVTTYSCHYLIDEEFRKVIEDFLVRESSQVKVVMKLLRDSGPFKEGVL' A
#
# COMPACT_ATOMS: atom_id res chain seq x y z
N ALA A 1 9.59 -1.05 15.39
CA ALA A 1 9.64 -0.39 14.07
C ALA A 1 9.20 1.07 14.20
N ILE A 2 7.95 1.36 14.58
CA ILE A 2 7.49 2.74 14.81
C ILE A 2 8.31 3.43 15.90
N GLU A 3 8.43 2.84 17.09
CA GLU A 3 9.26 3.39 18.19
C GLU A 3 10.69 3.68 17.74
N ALA A 4 11.36 2.69 17.12
CA ALA A 4 12.72 2.87 16.59
C ALA A 4 12.82 4.00 15.55
N ALA A 5 11.80 4.19 14.71
CA ALA A 5 11.79 5.29 13.75
C ALA A 5 11.67 6.65 14.45
N ILE A 6 10.88 6.74 15.53
CA ILE A 6 10.78 7.95 16.37
C ILE A 6 12.12 8.23 17.05
N GLU A 7 12.72 7.23 17.71
CA GLU A 7 14.02 7.36 18.38
C GLU A 7 15.13 7.79 17.42
N LEU A 8 15.12 7.29 16.18
CA LEU A 8 16.08 7.63 15.14
C LEU A 8 15.72 8.89 14.34
N ASN A 9 14.65 9.61 14.70
CA ASN A 9 14.14 10.78 13.97
C ASN A 9 13.90 10.52 12.46
N LEU A 10 13.48 9.31 12.11
CA LEU A 10 13.10 8.94 10.75
C LEU A 10 11.70 9.48 10.45
N LYS A 11 11.53 10.07 9.27
CA LYS A 11 10.24 10.60 8.82
C LYS A 11 9.25 9.52 8.37
N THR A 12 9.73 8.32 8.09
CA THR A 12 8.94 7.27 7.46
C THR A 12 9.41 5.90 7.94
N VAL A 13 8.44 5.00 8.14
CA VAL A 13 8.67 3.60 8.48
C VAL A 13 7.71 2.73 7.69
N GLU A 14 8.24 1.70 7.04
CA GLU A 14 7.45 0.76 6.26
C GLU A 14 7.27 -0.55 7.03
N ALA A 15 6.05 -1.09 6.98
CA ALA A 15 5.69 -2.31 7.71
C ALA A 15 6.12 -3.61 6.99
N GLY A 16 6.82 -3.51 5.84
CA GLY A 16 7.19 -4.64 4.97
C GLY A 16 6.01 -5.19 4.15
N ALA A 17 6.16 -6.39 3.59
CA ALA A 17 5.12 -7.09 2.81
C ALA A 17 4.40 -8.13 3.68
N GLN A 18 3.21 -7.78 4.18
CA GLN A 18 2.33 -8.65 5.00
C GLN A 18 0.98 -7.93 5.09
N GLY A 19 -0.13 -8.66 5.02
CA GLY A 19 -1.47 -8.12 4.73
C GLY A 19 -2.11 -7.22 5.79
N GLU A 20 -3.44 -7.25 5.83
CA GLU A 20 -4.32 -6.27 6.49
C GLU A 20 -4.14 -6.13 8.02
N HIS A 21 -3.56 -7.13 8.68
CA HIS A 21 -3.28 -7.11 10.13
C HIS A 21 -2.34 -5.98 10.61
N LYS A 22 -1.79 -5.17 9.69
CA LYS A 22 -0.99 -3.99 10.01
C LYS A 22 -1.81 -2.78 10.41
N ILE A 23 -3.09 -2.72 10.03
CA ILE A 23 -3.98 -1.62 10.39
C ILE A 23 -4.12 -1.53 11.92
N GLU A 24 -4.32 -2.67 12.58
CA GLU A 24 -4.41 -2.77 14.04
C GLU A 24 -3.11 -2.37 14.76
N ARG A 25 -1.96 -2.45 14.06
CA ARG A 25 -0.65 -2.03 14.57
C ARG A 25 -0.31 -0.57 14.27
N GLY A 26 -1.26 0.19 13.73
CA GLY A 26 -1.13 1.63 13.49
C GLY A 26 -0.55 2.02 12.12
N TYR A 27 -0.45 1.10 11.17
CA TYR A 27 -0.10 1.46 9.78
C TYR A 27 -1.35 1.67 8.96
N LEU A 28 -1.41 2.75 8.19
CA LEU A 28 -2.48 2.97 7.21
C LEU A 28 -2.03 2.55 5.80
N PRO A 29 -2.96 2.15 4.91
CA PRO A 29 -2.61 1.79 3.56
C PRO A 29 -2.17 3.03 2.78
N VAL A 30 -1.05 2.90 2.08
CA VAL A 30 -0.50 3.91 1.16
C VAL A 30 -0.27 3.24 -0.18
N THR A 31 -0.54 3.94 -1.27
CA THR A 31 -0.31 3.41 -2.62
C THR A 31 1.20 3.32 -2.83
N THR A 32 1.67 2.11 -3.09
CA THR A 32 3.08 1.85 -3.41
C THR A 32 3.19 1.40 -4.85
N TYR A 33 4.22 1.89 -5.54
CA TYR A 33 4.50 1.56 -6.92
C TYR A 33 5.73 0.66 -7.00
N SER A 34 5.69 -0.32 -7.89
CA SER A 34 6.84 -1.14 -8.25
C SER A 34 7.16 -0.96 -9.74
N CYS A 35 8.43 -1.11 -10.09
CA CYS A 35 8.88 -1.04 -11.47
C CYS A 35 9.38 -2.42 -11.90
N HIS A 36 8.82 -2.94 -12.99
CA HIS A 36 9.17 -4.25 -13.52
C HIS A 36 9.56 -4.11 -14.99
N TYR A 37 10.76 -4.58 -15.33
CA TYR A 37 11.20 -4.65 -16.71
C TYR A 37 10.77 -6.00 -17.30
N LEU A 38 9.94 -5.95 -18.34
CA LEU A 38 9.40 -7.13 -19.02
C LEU A 38 9.92 -7.14 -20.46
N ILE A 39 10.66 -8.18 -20.84
CA ILE A 39 11.24 -8.29 -22.19
C ILE A 39 10.19 -8.71 -23.20
N ASP A 40 9.35 -9.68 -22.84
CA ASP A 40 8.32 -10.24 -23.70
C ASP A 40 7.15 -9.27 -23.87
N GLU A 41 6.84 -8.94 -25.13
CA GLU A 41 5.79 -7.96 -25.47
C GLU A 41 4.38 -8.51 -25.26
N GLU A 42 4.15 -9.79 -25.53
CA GLU A 42 2.84 -10.42 -25.30
C GLU A 42 2.54 -10.49 -23.80
N PHE A 43 3.54 -10.82 -23.01
CA PHE A 43 3.42 -10.85 -21.55
C PHE A 43 3.17 -9.45 -20.97
N ARG A 44 3.81 -8.42 -21.52
CA ARG A 44 3.54 -7.03 -21.13
C ARG A 44 2.08 -6.65 -21.35
N LYS A 45 1.51 -7.02 -22.50
CA LYS A 45 0.10 -6.74 -22.82
C LYS A 45 -0.86 -7.42 -21.86
N VAL A 46 -0.61 -8.69 -21.53
CA VAL A 46 -1.45 -9.43 -20.56
C VAL A 46 -1.41 -8.79 -19.17
N ILE A 47 -0.24 -8.33 -18.73
CA ILE A 47 -0.10 -7.61 -17.45
C ILE A 47 -0.82 -6.26 -17.49
N GLU A 48 -0.71 -5.50 -18.59
CA GLU A 48 -1.43 -4.23 -18.75
C GLU A 48 -2.95 -4.42 -18.65
N ASP A 49 -3.51 -5.40 -19.36
CA ASP A 49 -4.94 -5.73 -19.33
C ASP A 49 -5.41 -6.17 -17.92
N PHE A 50 -4.54 -6.84 -17.16
CA PHE A 50 -4.81 -7.19 -15.76
C PHE A 50 -4.82 -5.95 -14.86
N LEU A 51 -3.83 -5.07 -15.00
CA LEU A 51 -3.65 -3.88 -14.15
C LEU A 51 -4.81 -2.89 -14.27
N VAL A 52 -5.53 -2.82 -15.40
CA VAL A 52 -6.76 -2.01 -15.54
C VAL A 52 -7.79 -2.37 -14.47
N ARG A 53 -7.98 -3.67 -14.21
CA ARG A 53 -8.95 -4.17 -13.23
C ARG A 53 -8.38 -4.19 -11.82
N GLU A 54 -7.13 -4.64 -11.68
CA GLU A 54 -6.49 -4.76 -10.37
C GLU A 54 -6.32 -3.38 -9.71
N SER A 55 -5.86 -2.37 -10.44
CA SER A 55 -5.64 -1.02 -9.86
C SER A 55 -6.93 -0.39 -9.35
N SER A 56 -8.05 -0.65 -10.03
CA SER A 56 -9.39 -0.24 -9.60
C SER A 56 -9.80 -0.94 -8.30
N GLN A 57 -9.54 -2.25 -8.19
CA GLN A 57 -9.83 -3.03 -6.98
C GLN A 57 -8.95 -2.60 -5.80
N VAL A 58 -7.65 -2.38 -6.03
CA VAL A 58 -6.72 -1.88 -5.01
C VAL A 58 -7.20 -0.55 -4.45
N LYS A 59 -7.65 0.39 -5.29
CA LYS A 59 -8.21 1.67 -4.82
C LYS A 59 -9.44 1.49 -3.93
N VAL A 60 -10.34 0.57 -4.28
CA VAL A 60 -11.53 0.26 -3.45
C VAL A 60 -11.12 -0.32 -2.11
N VAL A 61 -10.22 -1.30 -2.09
CA VAL A 61 -9.72 -1.92 -0.86
C VAL A 61 -8.98 -0.90 0.01
N MET A 62 -8.15 -0.05 -0.57
CA MET A 62 -7.45 1.01 0.13
C MET A 62 -8.41 1.98 0.82
N LYS A 63 -9.50 2.36 0.15
CA LYS A 63 -10.54 3.21 0.73
C LYS A 63 -11.23 2.50 1.89
N LEU A 64 -11.65 1.24 1.69
CA LEU A 64 -12.32 0.46 2.74
C LEU A 64 -11.45 0.34 4.00
N LEU A 65 -10.17 -0.02 3.84
CA LEU A 65 -9.23 -0.19 4.96
C LEU A 65 -8.94 1.14 5.67
N ARG A 66 -8.97 2.26 4.94
CA ARG A 66 -8.81 3.59 5.53
C ARG A 66 -10.05 4.00 6.32
N ASP A 67 -11.23 3.80 5.75
CA ASP A 67 -12.52 4.11 6.37
C ASP A 67 -12.77 3.24 7.63
N SER A 68 -12.27 1.99 7.63
CA SER A 68 -12.32 1.09 8.78
C SER A 68 -11.13 1.24 9.73
N GLY A 69 -10.23 2.17 9.47
CA GLY A 69 -9.00 2.37 10.25
C GLY A 69 -9.31 2.92 11.65
N PRO A 70 -8.42 2.72 12.63
CA PRO A 70 -8.64 3.16 14.01
C PRO A 70 -8.47 4.68 14.22
N PHE A 71 -8.21 5.44 13.15
CA PHE A 71 -7.85 6.86 13.22
C PHE A 71 -8.99 7.75 12.72
N LYS A 72 -9.17 8.92 13.36
CA LYS A 72 -10.19 9.90 12.96
C LYS A 72 -9.75 10.63 11.67
N GLU A 73 -10.71 10.90 10.78
CA GLU A 73 -10.47 11.74 9.61
C GLU A 73 -10.08 13.18 10.02
N GLY A 74 -9.13 13.78 9.29
CA GLY A 74 -8.73 15.19 9.47
C GLY A 74 -7.73 15.49 10.59
N VAL A 75 -7.04 14.49 11.14
CA VAL A 75 -6.02 14.66 12.21
C VAL A 75 -4.57 14.66 11.67
N LEU A 76 -4.36 14.90 10.37
CA LEU A 76 -3.03 15.00 9.75
C LEU A 76 -2.84 16.34 9.05
#